data_AF-A0A527GIS9-F1
#
_entry.id   AF-A0A527GIS9-F1
#
_cell.length_a   1.000
_cell.length_b   1.000
_cell.length_c   1.000
_cell.angle_alpha   90.00
_cell.angle_beta   90.00
_cell.angle_gamma   90.00
#
_symmetry.space_group_name_H-M   'P 1'
#
loop_
_entity.id
_entity.type
_entity.pdbx_description
1 polymer ?
#
loop_
_entity_poly.entity_id
_entity_poly.type
_entity_poly.pdbx_seq_one_letter_code
_entity_poly.pdbx_strand_id
1 'polypeptide(L)'
;IYEPGAQAGATHNVGSAAVGGFAGYNFQSGKIVYGVEGELGYRFKKNTFDDIPGPGVLDASTGLFGSVKGRVGMDIGAYMPFVTAGVTAAKLKT
;
A
#
# COMPACT_ATOMS: atom_id res chain seq x y z
N ILE A 1 -38.59 -30.39 8.95
CA ILE A 1 -37.42 -30.28 9.84
C ILE A 1 -36.23 -30.95 9.18
N TYR A 2 -35.08 -30.27 9.25
CA TYR A 2 -33.73 -30.65 8.80
C TYR A 2 -33.35 -30.34 7.33
N GLU A 3 -32.86 -29.12 7.11
CA GLU A 3 -32.03 -28.76 5.95
C GLU A 3 -30.56 -29.10 6.27
N PRO A 4 -29.89 -29.94 5.46
CA PRO A 4 -28.50 -30.32 5.70
C PRO A 4 -27.55 -29.18 5.35
N GLY A 5 -26.96 -28.62 6.41
CA GLY A 5 -25.56 -28.20 6.47
C GLY A 5 -25.12 -27.22 5.39
N ALA A 6 -25.35 -25.93 5.66
CA ALA A 6 -24.56 -24.84 5.08
C ALA A 6 -23.07 -25.22 5.16
N GLN A 7 -22.47 -25.45 3.99
CA GLN A 7 -21.03 -25.58 3.83
C GLN A 7 -20.40 -24.39 4.52
N ALA A 8 -19.74 -24.66 5.65
CA ALA A 8 -19.07 -23.69 6.48
C ALA A 8 -18.18 -22.86 5.55
N GLY A 9 -18.57 -21.59 5.37
CA GLY A 9 -17.85 -20.66 4.54
C GLY A 9 -16.39 -20.69 4.98
N ALA A 10 -15.52 -21.08 4.06
CA ALA A 10 -14.09 -20.95 4.24
C ALA A 10 -13.85 -19.48 4.60
N THR A 11 -13.65 -19.21 5.89
CA THR A 11 -13.38 -17.86 6.35
C THR A 11 -11.92 -17.63 6.06
N HIS A 12 -11.64 -17.19 4.82
CA HIS A 12 -10.32 -16.80 4.36
C HIS A 12 -9.93 -15.51 5.09
N ASN A 13 -9.43 -15.63 6.32
CA ASN A 13 -8.78 -14.54 7.03
C ASN A 13 -7.40 -14.30 6.40
N VAL A 14 -7.38 -13.73 5.19
CA VAL A 14 -6.15 -13.25 4.55
C VAL A 14 -5.71 -11.95 5.23
N GLY A 15 -5.28 -12.07 6.48
CA GLY A 15 -4.69 -10.99 7.25
C GLY A 15 -3.36 -10.58 6.63
N SER A 16 -3.37 -9.56 5.79
CA SER A 16 -2.16 -8.93 5.26
C SER A 16 -1.78 -7.78 6.19
N ALA A 17 -0.76 -7.98 7.02
CA ALA A 17 -0.20 -6.88 7.81
C ALA A 17 0.74 -6.06 6.91
N ALA A 18 0.60 -4.74 6.90
CA ALA A 18 1.51 -3.86 6.18
C ALA A 18 2.12 -2.85 7.15
N VAL A 19 3.42 -2.62 7.03
CA VAL A 19 4.13 -1.56 7.74
C VAL A 19 4.79 -0.66 6.71
N GLY A 20 4.76 0.65 6.91
CA GLY A 20 5.37 1.58 5.98
C GLY A 20 5.55 2.96 6.58
N GLY A 21 6.41 3.74 5.95
CA GLY A 21 6.67 5.12 6.28
C GLY A 21 6.39 6.02 5.08
N PHE A 22 5.93 7.23 5.35
CA PHE A 22 5.82 8.30 4.39
C PHE A 22 6.72 9.44 4.83
N ALA A 23 7.36 10.10 3.87
CA ALA A 23 8.18 11.27 4.11
C ALA A 23 8.02 12.23 2.95
N GLY A 24 7.98 13.52 3.24
CA GLY A 24 7.85 14.53 2.22
C GLY A 24 8.39 15.88 2.67
N TYR A 25 8.80 16.68 1.70
CA TYR A 25 9.27 18.04 1.91
C TYR A 25 8.50 18.99 0.99
N ASN A 26 8.19 20.16 1.54
CA ASN A 26 7.53 21.23 0.81
C ASN A 26 8.43 22.46 0.85
N PHE A 27 8.61 23.04 -0.32
CA PHE A 27 9.41 24.23 -0.55
C PHE A 27 8.51 25.28 -1.18
N GLN A 28 8.60 26.50 -0.68
CA GLN A 28 7.89 27.64 -1.21
C GLN A 28 8.92 28.72 -1.53
N SER A 29 8.97 29.14 -2.79
CA SER A 29 9.84 30.21 -3.26
C SER A 29 8.99 31.28 -3.93
N GLY A 30 8.79 32.39 -3.22
CA GLY A 30 7.91 33.47 -3.65
C GLY A 30 6.49 32.97 -3.92
N LYS A 31 6.07 33.05 -5.19
CA LYS A 31 4.74 32.65 -5.65
C LYS A 31 4.66 31.17 -6.05
N ILE A 32 5.75 30.41 -6.04
CA ILE A 32 5.74 29.01 -6.46
C ILE A 32 5.87 28.12 -5.23
N VAL A 33 4.93 27.18 -5.09
CA VAL A 33 4.93 26.15 -4.06
C VAL A 33 5.17 24.81 -4.73
N TYR A 34 6.18 24.08 -4.28
CA TYR A 34 6.45 22.73 -4.79
C TYR A 34 6.78 21.79 -3.65
N GLY A 35 6.45 20.53 -3.82
CA GLY A 35 6.69 19.52 -2.81
C GLY A 35 6.89 18.16 -3.44
N VAL A 36 7.61 17.31 -2.73
CA VAL A 36 7.76 15.91 -3.07
C VAL A 36 7.41 15.09 -1.85
N GLU A 37 6.62 14.05 -2.06
CA GLU A 37 6.22 13.08 -1.06
C GLU A 37 6.56 11.70 -1.60
N GLY A 38 7.20 10.89 -0.76
CA GLY A 38 7.49 9.50 -1.04
C GLY A 38 6.91 8.63 0.06
N GLU A 39 6.40 7.47 -0.31
CA GLU A 39 6.01 6.42 0.62
C GLU A 39 6.74 5.12 0.28
N LEU A 40 7.02 4.35 1.33
CA LEU A 40 7.67 3.06 1.27
C LEU A 40 6.95 2.18 2.28
N GLY A 41 6.50 1.02 1.85
CA GLY A 41 5.89 0.05 2.74
C GLY A 41 6.18 -1.37 2.35
N TYR A 42 6.03 -2.25 3.33
CA TYR A 42 6.28 -3.66 3.26
C TYR A 42 5.05 -4.41 3.73
N ARG A 43 4.57 -5.34 2.90
CA ARG A 43 3.38 -6.15 3.19
C ARG A 43 3.80 -7.54 3.57
N PHE A 44 3.52 -7.91 4.81
CA PHE A 44 3.57 -9.26 5.33
C PHE A 44 2.26 -9.96 4.99
N LYS A 45 2.31 -10.94 4.10
CA LYS A 45 1.22 -11.91 3.96
C LYS A 45 1.47 -13.03 4.95
N LYS A 46 0.52 -13.28 5.85
CA LYS A 46 0.52 -14.46 6.71
C LYS A 46 -0.43 -15.47 6.08
N ASN A 47 0.08 -16.35 5.23
CA ASN A 47 -0.68 -17.52 4.81
C ASN A 47 -0.41 -18.63 5.83
N THR A 48 -1.21 -18.70 6.89
CA THR A 48 -1.22 -19.89 7.74
C THR A 48 -2.07 -20.94 7.03
N PHE A 49 -1.42 -21.86 6.31
CA PHE A 49 -2.06 -23.09 5.85
C PHE A 49 -2.04 -24.08 7.03
N ASP A 50 -3.14 -24.19 7.77
CA ASP A 50 -3.25 -25.12 8.90
C ASP A 50 -4.05 -26.39 8.53
N ASP A 51 -3.94 -26.86 7.27
CA ASP A 51 -4.65 -28.06 6.80
C ASP A 51 -3.91 -28.82 5.68
N ILE A 52 -2.59 -29.06 5.82
CA ILE A 52 -1.88 -30.01 4.95
C ILE A 52 -0.79 -30.75 5.77
N PRO A 53 -0.85 -32.09 5.90
CA PRO A 53 0.24 -32.87 6.48
C PRO A 53 1.42 -32.92 5.49
N GLY A 54 2.40 -32.03 5.66
CA GLY A 54 3.63 -32.03 4.88
C GLY A 54 4.59 -30.90 5.28
N PRO A 55 5.91 -31.11 5.25
CA PRO A 55 6.90 -30.08 5.60
C PRO A 55 6.99 -29.08 4.45
N GLY A 56 6.08 -28.12 4.43
CA GLY A 56 6.01 -27.10 3.39
C GLY A 56 5.60 -25.78 4.01
N VAL A 57 6.49 -25.15 4.76
CA VAL A 57 6.34 -23.74 5.13
C VAL A 57 6.46 -22.95 3.83
N LEU A 58 5.32 -22.71 3.18
CA LEU A 58 5.22 -21.86 2.00
C LEU A 58 5.48 -20.42 2.46
N ASP A 59 6.73 -20.00 2.28
CA ASP A 59 7.21 -18.64 2.53
C ASP A 59 6.29 -17.65 1.81
N ALA A 60 5.43 -17.00 2.59
CA ALA A 60 4.37 -16.17 2.07
C ALA A 60 4.95 -14.89 1.48
N SER A 61 4.75 -14.74 0.17
CA SER A 61 5.23 -13.67 -0.69
C SER A 61 5.20 -12.31 -0.02
N THR A 62 6.36 -11.84 0.38
CA THR A 62 6.49 -10.55 1.04
C THR A 62 6.71 -9.47 0.01
N GLY A 63 5.82 -8.47 0.00
CA GLY A 63 5.75 -7.48 -1.08
C GLY A 63 6.21 -6.11 -0.62
N LEU A 64 7.28 -5.58 -1.22
CA LEU A 64 7.71 -4.20 -1.03
C LEU A 64 6.96 -3.31 -2.01
N PHE A 65 6.37 -2.22 -1.53
CA PHE A 65 5.74 -1.20 -2.35
C PHE A 65 6.29 0.16 -2.00
N GLY A 66 6.28 1.06 -2.97
CA GLY A 66 6.61 2.46 -2.74
C GLY A 66 6.01 3.34 -3.81
N SER A 67 5.77 4.59 -3.45
CA SER A 67 5.32 5.61 -4.38
C SER A 67 6.12 6.89 -4.19
N VAL A 68 6.18 7.67 -5.25
CA VAL A 68 6.75 9.02 -5.21
C VAL A 68 5.86 9.95 -6.01
N LYS A 69 5.53 11.09 -5.41
CA LYS A 69 4.59 12.07 -5.93
C LYS A 69 5.21 13.46 -5.77
N GLY A 70 5.29 14.20 -6.86
CA GLY A 70 5.65 15.61 -6.89
C GLY A 70 4.42 16.48 -7.10
N ARG A 71 4.34 17.61 -6.40
CA ARG A 71 3.35 18.66 -6.62
C ARG A 71 4.04 19.98 -6.89
N VAL A 72 3.50 20.76 -7.81
CA VAL A 72 3.93 22.14 -8.07
C VAL A 72 2.70 23.01 -8.31
N GLY A 73 2.65 24.16 -7.67
CA GLY A 73 1.56 25.11 -7.76
C GLY A 73 2.07 26.54 -7.76
N MET A 74 1.24 27.43 -8.27
CA MET A 74 1.49 28.86 -8.30
C MET A 74 0.45 29.58 -7.46
N ASP A 75 0.92 30.36 -6.49
CA ASP A 75 0.14 31.26 -5.68
C ASP A 75 -0.05 32.61 -6.40
N ILE A 76 -1.27 32.81 -6.92
CA ILE A 76 -1.71 34.07 -7.54
C ILE A 76 -2.57 34.91 -6.57
N GLY A 77 -2.39 34.73 -5.26
CA GLY A 77 -3.03 35.48 -4.18
C GLY A 77 -4.37 34.90 -3.77
N ALA A 78 -5.39 34.99 -4.63
CA ALA A 78 -6.74 34.49 -4.33
C ALA A 78 -6.97 33.02 -4.75
N TYR A 79 -6.15 32.51 -5.66
CA TYR A 79 -6.23 31.16 -6.18
C TYR A 79 -4.82 30.54 -6.21
N MET A 80 -4.75 29.23 -6.05
CA MET A 80 -3.50 28.49 -6.11
C MET A 80 -3.66 27.28 -7.05
N PRO A 81 -3.62 27.47 -8.38
CA PRO A 81 -3.57 26.34 -9.30
C PRO A 81 -2.34 25.48 -9.02
N PHE A 82 -2.54 24.17 -8.96
CA PHE A 82 -1.47 23.20 -8.73
C PHE A 82 -1.66 21.98 -9.62
N VAL A 83 -0.53 21.36 -9.97
CA VAL A 83 -0.46 20.08 -10.67
C VAL A 83 0.33 19.11 -9.81
N THR A 84 -0.16 17.87 -9.75
CA THR A 84 0.52 16.78 -9.04
C THR A 84 0.72 15.64 -10.02
N ALA A 85 1.92 15.06 -10.00
CA ALA A 85 2.27 13.89 -10.81
C ALA A 85 3.09 12.93 -9.95
N GLY A 86 2.89 11.63 -10.13
CA GLY A 86 3.60 10.64 -9.35
C GLY A 86 3.51 9.25 -9.94
N VAL A 87 4.39 8.38 -9.45
CA VAL A 87 4.50 7.00 -9.87
C VAL A 87 4.48 6.09 -8.65
N THR A 88 3.84 4.94 -8.78
CA THR A 88 3.78 3.92 -7.73
C THR A 88 4.31 2.61 -8.29
N ALA A 89 5.18 1.95 -7.55
CA ALA A 89 5.73 0.66 -7.91
C ALA A 89 5.55 -0.30 -6.73
N ALA A 90 5.13 -1.53 -7.04
CA ALA A 90 5.04 -2.60 -6.06
C ALA A 90 5.72 -3.84 -6.60
N LYS A 91 6.66 -4.39 -5.84
CA LYS A 91 7.32 -5.64 -6.13
C LYS A 91 6.82 -6.70 -5.17
N LEU A 92 6.01 -7.62 -5.70
CA LEU A 92 5.68 -8.85 -5.00
C LEU A 92 6.85 -9.82 -5.22
N LYS A 93 7.44 -10.31 -4.14
CA LYS A 93 8.41 -11.40 -4.24
C LYS A 93 7.67 -12.70 -3.95
N THR A 94 7.50 -13.53 -4.98
CA THR A 94 6.98 -14.89 -4.91
C THR A 94 7.99 -15.81 -4.27
#